data_AF-A0A0L7L294-F1
#
_entry.id   AF-A0A0L7L294-F1
#
_cell.length_a   1.000
_cell.length_b   1.000
_cell.length_c   1.000
_cell.angle_alpha   90.00
_cell.angle_beta   90.00
_cell.angle_gamma   90.00
#
_symmetry.space_group_name_H-M   'P 1'
#
loop_
_entity.id
_entity.type
_entity.pdbx_description
1 polymer ?
#
loop_
_entity_poly.entity_id
_entity_poly.type
_entity_poly.pdbx_seq_one_letter_code
_entity_poly.pdbx_strand_id
1 'polypeptide(L)'
;MRAASPAAFASMDLPPDKAKLLRNYDLEKKWEIICDQDMVQAKDSPAHYLNKLRTYLDPKASRSHRKRKMVGDSTSTQVLRDLEISLRTNHIEWVREFLNDQNQGLDVLIDYLSFRLSMMRHEQRIALARSQSTLTATWRRRARSADSDGEGAASPAVARRRTRHAARLNMGASTDDIHVCIMCMRAIMNNKYGFNMVIQHREAINSIALSLVHHSLRTKALVLELLAAICLVKGGHQIILCAFDNFKEVVQEPRRFHTLMDYFMNYDNFHIEFM
;
A
#
# COMPACT_ATOMS: atom_id res chain seq x y z
N MET A 1 41.52 14.21 -17.32
CA MET A 1 40.51 14.15 -16.23
C MET A 1 39.17 14.59 -16.80
N ARG A 2 38.29 13.64 -17.16
CA ARG A 2 36.91 13.99 -17.51
C ARG A 2 36.23 14.47 -16.23
N ALA A 3 35.65 15.66 -16.26
CA ALA A 3 34.90 16.20 -15.14
C ALA A 3 33.85 15.17 -14.70
N ALA A 4 33.93 14.76 -13.43
CA ALA A 4 32.90 13.98 -12.76
C ALA A 4 31.54 14.64 -13.04
N SER A 5 30.67 13.95 -13.78
CA SER A 5 29.43 14.52 -14.27
C SER A 5 28.51 14.87 -13.07
N PRO A 6 27.99 16.10 -12.98
CA PRO A 6 26.96 16.48 -12.01
C PRO A 6 25.73 15.56 -12.00
N ALA A 7 25.52 14.78 -13.07
CA ALA A 7 24.40 13.86 -13.23
C ALA A 7 24.39 12.70 -12.22
N ALA A 8 25.56 12.20 -11.81
CA ALA A 8 25.64 11.06 -10.89
C ALA A 8 25.13 11.39 -9.48
N PHE A 9 25.37 12.62 -9.00
CA PHE A 9 24.85 13.06 -7.70
C PHE A 9 23.38 13.48 -7.75
N ALA A 10 22.87 13.85 -8.94
CA ALA A 10 21.45 14.20 -9.12
C ALA A 10 20.53 12.98 -9.12
N SER A 11 21.04 11.79 -9.47
CA SER A 11 20.26 10.56 -9.52
C SER A 11 19.94 9.95 -8.14
N MET A 12 20.62 10.44 -7.08
CA MET A 12 20.52 9.93 -5.71
C MET A 12 19.44 10.63 -4.85
N ASP A 13 18.73 11.63 -5.39
CA ASP A 13 17.68 12.39 -4.70
C ASP A 13 18.05 12.86 -3.28
N LEU A 14 19.26 13.40 -3.14
CA LEU A 14 19.82 13.76 -1.82
C LEU A 14 19.26 15.10 -1.30
N PRO A 15 19.02 15.21 0.02
CA PRO A 15 18.77 16.50 0.66
C PRO A 15 19.88 17.52 0.38
N PRO A 16 19.57 18.83 0.30
CA PRO A 16 20.54 19.87 -0.05
C PRO A 16 21.81 19.87 0.82
N ASP A 17 21.67 19.56 2.11
CA ASP A 17 22.79 19.59 3.05
C ASP A 17 23.73 18.39 2.86
N LYS A 18 23.19 17.21 2.53
CA LYS A 18 24.00 16.03 2.17
C LYS A 18 24.69 16.23 0.82
N ALA A 19 24.01 16.85 -0.15
CA ALA A 19 24.61 17.20 -1.43
C ALA A 19 25.76 18.22 -1.28
N LYS A 20 25.63 19.21 -0.38
CA LYS A 20 26.72 20.15 -0.05
C LYS A 20 27.91 19.42 0.58
N LEU A 21 27.68 18.49 1.48
CA LEU A 21 28.75 17.71 2.11
C LEU A 21 29.54 16.88 1.10
N LEU A 22 28.85 16.22 0.15
CA LEU A 22 29.50 15.45 -0.93
C LEU A 22 30.29 16.33 -1.91
N ARG A 23 29.91 17.61 -2.10
CA ARG A 23 30.70 18.55 -2.90
C ARG A 23 32.07 18.82 -2.29
N ASN A 24 32.21 18.67 -0.96
CA ASN A 24 33.47 18.91 -0.26
C ASN A 24 34.40 17.68 -0.25
N TYR A 25 33.98 16.55 -0.83
CA TYR A 25 34.84 15.37 -0.92
C TYR A 25 36.00 15.62 -1.89
N ASP A 26 37.13 14.99 -1.58
CA ASP A 26 38.28 14.89 -2.45
C ASP A 26 37.95 14.14 -3.75
N LEU A 27 38.73 14.39 -4.79
CA LEU A 27 38.45 13.87 -6.13
C LEU A 27 38.53 12.33 -6.18
N GLU A 28 39.37 11.72 -5.36
CA GLU A 28 39.53 10.26 -5.28
C GLU A 28 38.25 9.60 -4.76
N LYS A 29 37.72 10.06 -3.62
CA LYS A 29 36.42 9.59 -3.10
C LYS A 29 35.26 9.86 -4.05
N LYS A 30 35.24 11.02 -4.73
CA LYS A 30 34.20 11.31 -5.73
C LYS A 30 34.26 10.33 -6.90
N TRP A 31 35.46 9.93 -7.32
CA TRP A 31 35.65 8.97 -8.39
C TRP A 31 35.24 7.56 -7.97
N GLU A 32 35.60 7.14 -6.76
CA GLU A 32 35.16 5.89 -6.14
C GLU A 32 33.63 5.78 -6.11
N ILE A 33 32.94 6.83 -5.64
CA ILE A 33 31.47 6.89 -5.63
C ILE A 33 30.87 6.74 -7.03
N ILE A 34 31.48 7.33 -8.06
CA ILE A 34 30.99 7.22 -9.44
C ILE A 34 31.19 5.80 -9.97
N CYS A 35 32.35 5.20 -9.74
CA CYS A 35 32.62 3.82 -10.13
C CYS A 35 31.65 2.84 -9.47
N ASP A 36 31.40 3.01 -8.17
CA ASP A 36 30.42 2.20 -7.44
C ASP A 36 29.01 2.37 -8.00
N GLN A 37 28.61 3.60 -8.32
CA GLN A 37 27.29 3.90 -8.88
C GLN A 37 27.07 3.25 -10.25
N ASP A 38 28.09 3.20 -11.11
CA ASP A 38 28.03 2.54 -12.42
C ASP A 38 27.88 1.01 -12.30
N MET A 39 28.27 0.43 -11.16
CA MET A 39 28.11 -1.00 -10.88
C MET A 39 26.73 -1.35 -10.30
N VAL A 40 25.96 -0.37 -9.82
CA VAL A 40 24.63 -0.61 -9.25
C VAL A 40 23.60 -0.68 -10.37
N GLN A 41 23.10 -1.89 -10.65
CA GLN A 41 21.96 -2.09 -11.55
C GLN A 41 20.73 -2.57 -10.78
N ALA A 42 19.57 -2.06 -11.18
CA ALA A 42 18.29 -2.54 -10.67
C ALA A 42 18.12 -4.02 -11.02
N LYS A 43 17.68 -4.82 -10.03
CA LYS A 43 17.44 -6.25 -10.21
C LYS A 43 16.38 -6.53 -11.28
N ASP A 44 15.27 -5.80 -11.22
CA ASP A 44 14.13 -5.94 -12.13
C ASP A 44 13.60 -4.55 -12.54
N SER A 45 12.98 -4.45 -13.71
CA SER A 45 12.39 -3.20 -14.22
C SER A 45 11.03 -2.88 -13.59
N PRO A 46 10.54 -1.62 -13.62
CA PRO A 46 9.21 -1.28 -13.14
C PRO A 46 8.10 -2.14 -13.77
N ALA A 47 8.17 -2.36 -15.09
CA ALA A 47 7.21 -3.16 -15.84
C ALA A 47 7.15 -4.62 -15.34
N HIS A 48 8.24 -5.19 -14.84
CA HIS A 48 8.26 -6.53 -14.25
C HIS A 48 7.25 -6.64 -13.10
N TYR A 49 7.35 -5.73 -12.12
CA TYR A 49 6.47 -5.71 -10.95
C TYR A 49 5.02 -5.39 -11.35
N LEU A 50 4.83 -4.41 -12.23
CA LEU A 50 3.50 -3.98 -12.66
C LEU A 50 2.74 -5.07 -13.41
N ASN A 51 3.44 -5.87 -14.24
CA ASN A 51 2.81 -7.01 -14.92
C ASN A 51 2.29 -8.07 -13.94
N LYS A 52 3.01 -8.31 -12.84
CA LYS A 52 2.55 -9.21 -11.77
C LYS A 52 1.35 -8.63 -11.02
N LEU A 53 1.42 -7.35 -10.60
CA LEU A 53 0.31 -6.68 -9.91
C LEU A 53 -0.97 -6.63 -10.76
N ARG A 54 -0.86 -6.28 -12.05
CA ARG A 54 -1.97 -6.33 -13.01
C ARG A 54 -2.54 -7.75 -13.16
N THR A 55 -1.70 -8.77 -13.06
CA THR A 55 -2.15 -10.17 -13.13
C THR A 55 -2.92 -10.58 -11.87
N TYR A 56 -2.53 -10.09 -10.70
CA TYR A 56 -3.31 -10.29 -9.47
C TYR A 56 -4.66 -9.55 -9.49
N LEU A 57 -4.75 -8.44 -10.20
CA LEU A 57 -6.00 -7.68 -10.35
C LEU A 57 -6.99 -8.30 -11.35
N ASP A 58 -6.51 -9.05 -12.35
CA ASP A 58 -7.34 -9.64 -13.40
C ASP A 58 -8.22 -10.80 -12.87
N PRO A 59 -9.56 -10.66 -12.81
CA PRO A 59 -10.45 -11.69 -12.29
C PRO A 59 -10.45 -13.00 -13.10
N LYS A 60 -9.90 -13.00 -14.32
CA LYS A 60 -9.76 -14.16 -15.20
C LYS A 60 -8.38 -14.81 -15.06
N ALA A 61 -7.38 -14.14 -14.48
CA ALA A 61 -6.01 -14.65 -14.39
C ALA A 61 -5.91 -16.00 -13.66
N SER A 62 -6.66 -16.19 -12.57
CA SER A 62 -6.67 -17.46 -11.83
C SER A 62 -7.21 -18.65 -12.62
N ARG A 63 -7.86 -18.43 -13.77
CA ARG A 63 -8.34 -19.49 -14.69
C ARG A 63 -7.33 -19.77 -15.81
N SER A 64 -6.50 -18.80 -16.19
CA SER A 64 -5.53 -18.93 -17.27
C SER A 64 -4.22 -19.52 -16.79
N HIS A 65 -3.82 -20.68 -17.34
CA HIS A 65 -2.54 -21.31 -17.04
C HIS A 65 -1.35 -20.38 -17.34
N ARG A 66 -1.39 -19.68 -18.49
CA ARG A 66 -0.36 -18.71 -18.89
C ARG A 66 -0.22 -17.57 -17.89
N LYS A 67 -1.33 -17.04 -17.37
CA LYS A 67 -1.31 -15.95 -16.38
C LYS A 67 -0.81 -16.45 -15.01
N ARG A 68 -1.17 -17.66 -14.59
CA ARG A 68 -0.61 -18.26 -13.37
C ARG A 68 0.91 -18.43 -13.46
N LYS A 69 1.44 -18.82 -14.62
CA LYS A 69 2.90 -18.91 -14.82
C LYS A 69 3.60 -17.55 -14.80
N MET A 70 2.91 -16.47 -15.15
CA MET A 70 3.47 -15.11 -15.20
C MET A 70 3.79 -14.52 -13.83
N VAL A 71 3.03 -14.88 -12.80
CA VAL A 71 3.32 -14.42 -11.42
C VAL A 71 4.49 -15.18 -10.79
N GLY A 72 4.80 -16.37 -11.30
CA GLY A 72 5.89 -17.22 -10.81
C GLY A 72 5.58 -17.83 -9.45
N ASP A 73 6.62 -18.31 -8.77
CA ASP A 73 6.49 -18.99 -7.47
C ASP A 73 6.50 -18.03 -6.28
N SER A 74 6.89 -16.76 -6.50
CA SER A 74 6.86 -15.72 -5.47
C SER A 74 5.43 -15.40 -5.05
N THR A 75 5.22 -15.20 -3.75
CA THR A 75 3.95 -14.70 -3.25
C THR A 75 3.76 -13.23 -3.65
N SER A 76 2.51 -12.76 -3.70
CA SER A 76 2.24 -11.34 -3.92
C SER A 76 2.94 -10.44 -2.89
N THR A 77 3.03 -10.88 -1.63
CA THR A 77 3.75 -10.17 -0.57
C THR A 77 5.23 -10.04 -0.88
N GLN A 78 5.88 -11.11 -1.39
CA GLN A 78 7.28 -11.03 -1.76
C GLN A 78 7.50 -10.09 -2.95
N VAL A 79 6.63 -10.14 -3.96
CA VAL A 79 6.68 -9.22 -5.12
C VAL A 79 6.56 -7.77 -4.67
N LEU A 80 5.66 -7.47 -3.72
CA LEU A 80 5.51 -6.13 -3.16
C LEU A 80 6.71 -5.71 -2.31
N ARG A 81 7.34 -6.62 -1.55
CA ARG A 81 8.54 -6.31 -0.76
C ARG A 81 9.72 -5.98 -1.68
N ASP A 82 9.91 -6.76 -2.74
CA ASP A 82 10.95 -6.50 -3.73
C ASP A 82 10.69 -5.16 -4.47
N LEU A 83 9.43 -4.85 -4.75
CA LEU A 83 9.01 -3.55 -5.29
C LEU A 83 9.29 -2.40 -4.31
N GLU A 84 8.95 -2.55 -3.02
CA GLU A 84 9.24 -1.55 -1.98
C GLU A 84 10.72 -1.23 -1.91
N ILE A 85 11.56 -2.28 -1.89
CA ILE A 85 13.01 -2.13 -1.86
C ILE A 85 13.45 -1.36 -3.10
N SER A 86 12.96 -1.76 -4.28
CA SER A 86 13.31 -1.10 -5.55
C SER A 86 12.92 0.38 -5.57
N LEU A 87 11.72 0.73 -5.09
CA LEU A 87 11.26 2.12 -4.98
C LEU A 87 12.12 2.96 -4.04
N ARG A 88 12.68 2.34 -3.00
CA ARG A 88 13.47 3.03 -1.96
C ARG A 88 14.96 3.11 -2.26
N THR A 89 15.52 2.11 -2.95
CA THR A 89 16.99 1.96 -3.07
C THR A 89 17.52 2.12 -4.48
N ASN A 90 16.70 2.00 -5.53
CA ASN A 90 17.17 2.25 -6.88
C ASN A 90 17.31 3.76 -7.14
N HIS A 91 18.02 4.11 -8.21
CA HIS A 91 18.17 5.49 -8.66
C HIS A 91 16.80 6.15 -8.94
N ILE A 92 16.71 7.46 -8.80
CA ILE A 92 15.45 8.20 -8.94
C ILE A 92 14.76 8.02 -10.30
N GLU A 93 15.53 7.81 -11.36
CA GLU A 93 14.99 7.56 -12.70
C GLU A 93 14.17 6.26 -12.78
N TRP A 94 14.47 5.26 -11.94
CA TRP A 94 13.65 4.05 -11.82
C TRP A 94 12.26 4.38 -11.28
N VAL A 95 12.19 5.25 -10.27
CA VAL A 95 10.93 5.71 -9.68
C VAL A 95 10.16 6.58 -10.67
N ARG A 96 10.84 7.46 -11.41
CA ARG A 96 10.21 8.24 -12.50
C ARG A 96 9.67 7.35 -13.60
N GLU A 97 10.42 6.33 -14.00
CA GLU A 97 9.95 5.33 -14.96
C GLU A 97 8.74 4.57 -14.43
N PHE A 98 8.74 4.16 -13.16
CA PHE A 98 7.58 3.51 -12.53
C PHE A 98 6.33 4.40 -12.55
N LEU A 99 6.49 5.71 -12.31
CA LEU A 99 5.40 6.68 -12.20
C LEU A 99 4.95 7.30 -13.54
N ASN A 100 5.65 7.05 -14.65
CA ASN A 100 5.35 7.70 -15.92
C ASN A 100 4.02 7.22 -16.55
N ASP A 101 3.56 7.92 -17.59
CA ASP A 101 2.30 7.63 -18.27
C ASP A 101 2.26 6.25 -18.95
N GLN A 102 3.41 5.68 -19.29
CA GLN A 102 3.49 4.36 -19.91
C GLN A 102 3.26 3.25 -18.88
N ASN A 103 3.87 3.39 -17.70
CA ASN A 103 3.81 2.39 -16.65
C ASN A 103 2.61 2.57 -15.73
N GLN A 104 2.15 3.80 -15.50
CA GLN A 104 1.05 4.13 -14.58
C GLN A 104 1.17 3.41 -13.24
N GLY A 105 2.38 3.34 -12.69
CA GLY A 105 2.66 2.47 -11.55
C GLY A 105 1.92 2.87 -10.28
N LEU A 106 1.67 4.17 -10.10
CA LEU A 106 0.88 4.68 -8.99
C LEU A 106 -0.56 4.16 -9.04
N ASP A 107 -1.22 4.25 -10.20
CA ASP A 107 -2.61 3.80 -10.39
C ASP A 107 -2.73 2.29 -10.09
N VAL A 108 -1.82 1.48 -10.64
CA VAL A 108 -1.81 0.03 -10.41
C VAL A 108 -1.60 -0.32 -8.94
N LEU A 109 -0.73 0.41 -8.24
CA LEU A 109 -0.47 0.21 -6.81
C LEU A 109 -1.72 0.56 -5.97
N ILE A 110 -2.42 1.63 -6.30
CA ILE A 110 -3.63 2.08 -5.62
C ILE A 110 -4.78 1.11 -5.86
N ASP A 111 -4.96 0.64 -7.10
CA ASP A 111 -5.95 -0.38 -7.45
C ASP A 111 -5.70 -1.67 -6.66
N TYR A 112 -4.44 -2.08 -6.57
CA TYR A 112 -4.04 -3.25 -5.80
C TYR A 112 -4.32 -3.07 -4.30
N LEU A 113 -3.94 -1.94 -3.71
CA LEU A 113 -4.23 -1.63 -2.31
C LEU A 113 -5.74 -1.64 -2.03
N SER A 114 -6.53 -0.99 -2.89
CA SER A 114 -7.99 -0.96 -2.82
C SER A 114 -8.60 -2.35 -2.90
N PHE A 115 -8.09 -3.19 -3.81
CA PHE A 115 -8.48 -4.59 -3.93
C PHE A 115 -8.21 -5.38 -2.64
N ARG A 116 -7.02 -5.23 -2.04
CA ARG A 116 -6.66 -5.91 -0.78
C ARG A 116 -7.47 -5.40 0.41
N LEU A 117 -7.73 -4.10 0.51
CA LEU A 117 -8.61 -3.51 1.54
C LEU A 117 -10.02 -4.07 1.45
N SER A 118 -10.56 -4.19 0.23
CA SER A 118 -11.88 -4.81 -0.01
C SER A 118 -11.91 -6.27 0.44
N MET A 119 -10.85 -7.04 0.16
CA MET A 119 -10.72 -8.43 0.61
C MET A 119 -10.65 -8.53 2.13
N MET A 120 -9.78 -7.76 2.79
CA MET A 120 -9.62 -7.77 4.24
C MET A 120 -10.92 -7.44 4.97
N ARG A 121 -11.64 -6.38 4.55
CA ARG A 121 -12.95 -6.02 5.16
C ARG A 121 -13.98 -7.12 4.99
N HIS A 122 -13.92 -7.83 3.88
CA HIS A 122 -14.84 -8.94 3.64
C HIS A 122 -14.51 -10.14 4.53
N GLU A 123 -13.23 -10.48 4.68
CA GLU A 123 -12.73 -11.51 5.60
C GLU A 123 -13.13 -11.20 7.05
N GLN A 124 -12.96 -9.94 7.49
CA GLN A 124 -13.38 -9.47 8.81
C GLN A 124 -14.90 -9.64 9.04
N ARG A 125 -15.73 -9.28 8.06
CA ARG A 125 -17.19 -9.45 8.14
C ARG A 125 -17.59 -10.92 8.26
N ILE A 126 -16.95 -11.81 7.48
CA ILE A 126 -17.19 -13.27 7.59
C ILE A 126 -16.78 -13.77 8.97
N ALA A 127 -15.62 -13.35 9.48
CA ALA A 127 -15.14 -13.77 10.79
C ALA A 127 -16.11 -13.33 11.91
N LEU A 128 -16.60 -12.10 11.86
CA LEU A 128 -17.59 -11.58 12.80
C LEU A 128 -18.91 -12.36 12.74
N ALA A 129 -19.43 -12.63 11.53
CA ALA A 129 -20.64 -13.42 11.35
C ALA A 129 -20.50 -14.85 11.89
N ARG A 130 -19.31 -15.47 11.71
CA ARG A 130 -19.03 -16.80 12.28
C ARG A 130 -18.99 -16.78 13.81
N SER A 131 -18.34 -15.77 14.40
CA SER A 131 -18.30 -15.59 15.85
C SER A 131 -19.70 -15.44 16.45
N GLN A 132 -20.55 -14.61 15.85
CA GLN A 132 -21.96 -14.45 16.26
C GLN A 132 -22.79 -15.72 16.02
N SER A 133 -22.50 -16.49 14.96
CA SER A 133 -23.16 -17.78 14.71
C SER A 133 -22.80 -18.85 15.76
N THR A 134 -21.56 -18.88 16.25
CA THR A 134 -21.12 -19.79 17.31
C THR A 134 -21.77 -19.44 18.65
N LEU A 135 -21.91 -18.15 18.94
CA LEU A 135 -22.63 -17.65 20.13
C LEU A 135 -24.14 -17.89 20.06
N THR A 136 -24.74 -17.97 18.87
CA THR A 136 -26.18 -18.26 18.69
C THR A 136 -26.48 -19.74 18.47
N ALA A 137 -25.51 -20.56 18.06
CA ALA A 137 -25.65 -22.02 17.92
C ALA A 137 -25.82 -22.74 19.27
N THR A 138 -25.38 -22.14 20.37
CA THR A 138 -25.71 -22.59 21.74
C THR A 138 -27.18 -22.34 22.11
N TRP A 139 -27.85 -21.35 21.50
CA TRP A 139 -29.27 -21.03 21.75
C TRP A 139 -30.23 -21.59 20.68
N ARG A 140 -29.75 -21.82 19.45
CA ARG A 140 -30.56 -22.23 18.28
C ARG A 140 -30.85 -23.72 18.16
N ARG A 141 -30.54 -24.55 19.16
CA ARG A 141 -31.08 -25.92 19.20
C ARG A 141 -32.59 -25.95 19.53
N ARG A 142 -33.25 -24.79 19.75
CA ARG A 142 -34.67 -24.73 20.14
C ARG A 142 -35.63 -23.88 19.29
N ALA A 143 -35.20 -23.24 18.20
CA ALA A 143 -36.16 -22.51 17.36
C ALA A 143 -35.75 -22.53 15.88
N ARG A 144 -36.38 -23.40 15.11
CA ARG A 144 -36.52 -23.26 13.66
C ARG A 144 -37.77 -22.43 13.41
N SER A 145 -37.62 -21.23 12.86
CA SER A 145 -38.58 -20.53 11.99
C SER A 145 -38.06 -19.12 11.68
N ALA A 146 -38.50 -18.58 10.55
CA ALA A 146 -38.40 -17.19 10.09
C ALA A 146 -37.05 -16.75 9.50
N ASP A 147 -36.98 -16.96 8.19
CA ASP A 147 -36.64 -16.00 7.13
C ASP A 147 -36.35 -14.55 7.56
N SER A 148 -35.25 -13.98 7.05
CA SER A 148 -35.17 -12.56 6.74
C SER A 148 -34.09 -12.31 5.68
N ASP A 149 -34.52 -11.90 4.50
CA ASP A 149 -33.71 -11.27 3.47
C ASP A 149 -33.03 -10.00 4.00
N GLY A 150 -31.72 -9.93 3.81
CA GLY A 150 -30.89 -8.77 4.12
C GLY A 150 -30.04 -8.42 2.90
N GLU A 151 -30.55 -7.50 2.07
CA GLU A 151 -29.83 -6.91 0.95
C GLU A 151 -28.66 -6.04 1.45
N GLY A 152 -27.50 -6.16 0.79
CA GLY A 152 -26.33 -5.30 0.99
C GLY A 152 -24.99 -6.02 1.20
N ALA A 153 -24.98 -7.32 1.48
CA ALA A 153 -23.75 -8.10 1.60
C ALA A 153 -23.38 -8.76 0.27
N ALA A 154 -22.15 -8.54 -0.23
CA ALA A 154 -21.62 -9.28 -1.38
C ALA A 154 -21.86 -10.78 -1.17
N SER A 155 -22.56 -11.43 -2.11
CA SER A 155 -23.04 -12.80 -1.95
C SER A 155 -21.90 -13.74 -1.55
N PRO A 156 -22.14 -14.76 -0.69
CA PRO A 156 -21.11 -15.73 -0.26
C PRO A 156 -20.34 -16.39 -1.42
N ALA A 157 -20.95 -16.45 -2.60
CA ALA A 157 -20.32 -16.92 -3.83
C ALA A 157 -19.16 -16.02 -4.31
N VAL A 158 -19.29 -14.69 -4.20
CA VAL A 158 -18.28 -13.71 -4.61
C VAL A 158 -17.06 -13.77 -3.68
N ALA A 159 -17.33 -13.88 -2.37
CA ALA A 159 -16.33 -14.11 -1.33
C ALA A 159 -15.42 -15.30 -1.66
N ARG A 160 -16.05 -16.45 -1.85
CA ARG A 160 -15.40 -17.73 -2.13
C ARG A 160 -14.62 -17.68 -3.45
N ARG A 161 -15.11 -16.91 -4.44
CA ARG A 161 -14.41 -16.69 -5.70
C ARG A 161 -13.12 -15.87 -5.48
N ARG A 162 -13.14 -14.82 -4.67
CA ARG A 162 -11.96 -13.99 -4.36
C ARG A 162 -10.91 -14.79 -3.60
N THR A 163 -11.29 -15.56 -2.58
CA THR A 163 -10.36 -16.42 -1.83
C THR A 163 -9.72 -17.49 -2.74
N ARG A 164 -10.50 -18.12 -3.63
CA ARG A 164 -9.98 -19.08 -4.61
C ARG A 164 -9.04 -18.44 -5.62
N HIS A 165 -9.33 -17.20 -6.02
CA HIS A 165 -8.48 -16.45 -6.93
C HIS A 165 -7.13 -16.14 -6.27
N ALA A 166 -7.13 -15.64 -5.04
CA ALA A 166 -5.94 -15.38 -4.24
C ALA A 166 -5.08 -16.64 -4.07
N ALA A 167 -5.67 -17.77 -3.66
CA ALA A 167 -4.94 -19.02 -3.50
C ALA A 167 -4.31 -19.53 -4.81
N ARG A 168 -5.03 -19.40 -5.94
CA ARG A 168 -4.54 -19.87 -7.25
C ARG A 168 -3.44 -19.02 -7.86
N LEU A 169 -3.30 -17.77 -7.40
CA LEU A 169 -2.23 -16.86 -7.81
C LEU A 169 -1.14 -16.72 -6.74
N ASN A 170 -1.15 -17.59 -5.72
CA ASN A 170 -0.19 -17.54 -4.61
C ASN A 170 -0.15 -16.16 -3.93
N MET A 171 -1.30 -15.50 -3.79
CA MET A 171 -1.36 -14.21 -3.11
C MET A 171 -1.16 -14.43 -1.60
N GLY A 172 -0.27 -13.63 -1.00
CA GLY A 172 -0.04 -13.66 0.44
C GLY A 172 -1.19 -13.03 1.24
N ALA A 173 -1.00 -12.88 2.55
CA ALA A 173 -2.02 -12.36 3.45
C ALA A 173 -2.42 -10.91 3.09
N SER A 174 -3.72 -10.59 3.21
CA SER A 174 -4.23 -9.25 2.86
C SER A 174 -3.62 -8.17 3.74
N THR A 175 -3.42 -8.48 5.02
CA THR A 175 -2.79 -7.59 6.00
C THR A 175 -1.36 -7.22 5.59
N ASP A 176 -0.57 -8.21 5.19
CA ASP A 176 0.85 -8.02 4.88
C ASP A 176 1.00 -7.22 3.59
N ASP A 177 0.21 -7.55 2.57
CA ASP A 177 0.21 -6.83 1.31
C ASP A 177 -0.23 -5.38 1.49
N ILE A 178 -1.26 -5.10 2.30
CA ILE A 178 -1.68 -3.73 2.64
C ILE A 178 -0.52 -2.98 3.28
N HIS A 179 0.13 -3.56 4.28
CA HIS A 179 1.26 -2.91 4.97
C HIS A 179 2.38 -2.55 3.99
N VAL A 180 2.78 -3.49 3.12
CA VAL A 180 3.87 -3.26 2.16
C VAL A 180 3.45 -2.25 1.08
N CYS A 181 2.20 -2.25 0.63
CA CYS A 181 1.69 -1.19 -0.25
C CYS A 181 1.83 0.20 0.38
N ILE A 182 1.55 0.34 1.68
CA ILE A 182 1.77 1.61 2.39
C ILE A 182 3.26 1.96 2.48
N MET A 183 4.15 0.98 2.64
CA MET A 183 5.59 1.22 2.56
C MET A 183 6.03 1.68 1.15
N CYS A 184 5.46 1.12 0.08
CA CYS A 184 5.68 1.60 -1.29
C CYS A 184 5.22 3.05 -1.46
N MET A 185 4.03 3.40 -0.93
CA MET A 185 3.54 4.78 -0.95
C MET A 185 4.49 5.73 -0.20
N ARG A 186 5.02 5.30 0.95
CA ARG A 186 6.05 6.06 1.69
C ARG A 186 7.31 6.30 0.85
N ALA A 187 7.81 5.27 0.17
CA ALA A 187 8.99 5.39 -0.69
C ALA A 187 8.74 6.37 -1.85
N ILE A 188 7.58 6.29 -2.50
CA ILE A 188 7.18 7.22 -3.58
C ILE A 188 7.09 8.67 -3.05
N MET A 189 6.48 8.86 -1.89
CA MET A 189 6.30 10.19 -1.27
C MET A 189 7.60 10.80 -0.73
N ASN A 190 8.67 10.01 -0.58
CA ASN A 190 9.98 10.52 -0.16
C ASN A 190 10.67 11.35 -1.26
N ASN A 191 10.15 11.31 -2.49
CA ASN A 191 10.59 12.16 -3.58
C ASN A 191 9.55 13.26 -3.89
N LYS A 192 10.00 14.48 -4.17
CA LYS A 192 9.09 15.61 -4.47
C LYS A 192 8.14 15.36 -5.65
N TYR A 193 8.62 14.72 -6.72
CA TYR A 193 7.79 14.39 -7.88
C TYR A 193 6.74 13.34 -7.52
N GLY A 194 7.13 12.24 -6.87
CA GLY A 194 6.21 11.22 -6.39
C GLY A 194 5.18 11.75 -5.38
N PHE A 195 5.61 12.57 -4.43
CA PHE A 195 4.73 13.24 -3.47
C PHE A 195 3.65 14.08 -4.16
N ASN A 196 4.03 14.87 -5.17
CA ASN A 196 3.09 15.69 -5.93
C ASN A 196 2.08 14.85 -6.72
N MET A 197 2.48 13.70 -7.25
CA MET A 197 1.55 12.79 -7.91
C MET A 197 0.55 12.20 -6.90
N VAL A 198 1.00 11.78 -5.72
CA VAL A 198 0.12 11.23 -4.68
C VAL A 198 -0.89 12.27 -4.18
N ILE A 199 -0.46 13.51 -3.90
CA ILE A 199 -1.38 14.54 -3.38
C ILE A 199 -2.45 14.96 -4.41
N GLN A 200 -2.15 14.83 -5.70
CA GLN A 200 -3.09 15.09 -6.79
C GLN A 200 -4.04 13.90 -7.07
N HIS A 201 -3.72 12.72 -6.55
CA HIS A 201 -4.48 11.49 -6.78
C HIS A 201 -5.46 11.21 -5.63
N ARG A 202 -6.71 11.64 -5.76
CA ARG A 202 -7.76 11.51 -4.73
C ARG A 202 -7.87 10.11 -4.13
N GLU A 203 -7.94 9.07 -4.96
CA GLU A 203 -8.09 7.69 -4.48
C GLU A 203 -6.86 7.15 -3.77
N ALA A 204 -5.68 7.76 -3.97
CA ALA A 204 -4.47 7.38 -3.27
C ALA A 204 -4.62 7.72 -1.78
N ILE A 205 -5.08 8.94 -1.51
CA ILE A 205 -5.23 9.48 -0.17
C ILE A 205 -6.40 8.81 0.54
N ASN A 206 -7.52 8.57 -0.17
CA ASN A 206 -8.62 7.77 0.35
C ASN A 206 -8.13 6.38 0.75
N SER A 207 -7.38 5.69 -0.12
CA SER A 207 -6.87 4.34 0.16
C SER A 207 -5.87 4.30 1.32
N ILE A 208 -5.01 5.31 1.44
CA ILE A 208 -4.11 5.47 2.60
C ILE A 208 -4.94 5.64 3.88
N ALA A 209 -5.91 6.57 3.91
CA ALA A 209 -6.78 6.78 5.07
C ALA A 209 -7.58 5.52 5.44
N LEU A 210 -8.18 4.86 4.44
CA LEU A 210 -8.91 3.62 4.60
C LEU A 210 -8.06 2.46 5.15
N SER A 211 -6.74 2.53 5.04
CA SER A 211 -5.81 1.56 5.63
C SER A 211 -5.69 1.68 7.15
N LEU A 212 -6.23 2.74 7.80
CA LEU A 212 -6.32 2.85 9.25
C LEU A 212 -7.13 1.72 9.91
N VAL A 213 -8.05 1.09 9.16
CA VAL A 213 -8.85 -0.05 9.66
C VAL A 213 -8.03 -1.34 9.85
N HIS A 214 -6.77 -1.34 9.41
CA HIS A 214 -5.85 -2.45 9.60
C HIS A 214 -5.57 -2.71 11.08
N HIS A 215 -5.44 -3.96 11.53
CA HIS A 215 -5.25 -4.26 12.95
C HIS A 215 -3.85 -3.92 13.48
N SER A 216 -2.80 -4.08 12.68
CA SER A 216 -1.42 -3.82 13.11
C SER A 216 -1.20 -2.33 13.42
N LEU A 217 -0.71 -2.06 14.64
CA LEU A 217 -0.32 -0.72 15.09
C LEU A 217 0.76 -0.11 14.22
N ARG A 218 1.74 -0.93 13.81
CA ARG A 218 2.81 -0.52 12.90
C ARG A 218 2.27 0.06 11.59
N THR A 219 1.22 -0.55 11.05
CA THR A 219 0.57 -0.06 9.83
C THR A 219 -0.18 1.24 10.09
N LYS A 220 -0.94 1.32 11.20
CA LYS A 220 -1.65 2.55 11.57
C LYS A 220 -0.70 3.72 11.77
N ALA A 221 0.40 3.52 12.50
CA ALA A 221 1.42 4.53 12.73
C ALA A 221 1.99 5.07 11.42
N LEU A 222 2.37 4.17 10.50
CA LEU A 222 2.88 4.57 9.20
C LEU A 222 1.82 5.32 8.36
N VAL A 223 0.56 4.88 8.39
CA VAL A 223 -0.54 5.59 7.72
C VAL A 223 -0.70 7.01 8.29
N LEU A 224 -0.68 7.16 9.61
CA LEU A 224 -0.78 8.47 10.27
C LEU A 224 0.42 9.37 9.95
N GLU A 225 1.64 8.83 9.88
CA GLU A 225 2.84 9.55 9.44
C GLU A 225 2.64 10.13 8.02
N LEU A 226 2.15 9.33 7.08
CA LEU A 226 1.90 9.77 5.70
C LEU A 226 0.80 10.84 5.63
N LEU A 227 -0.32 10.63 6.32
CA LEU A 227 -1.43 11.58 6.34
C LEU A 227 -1.02 12.90 7.01
N ALA A 228 -0.21 12.85 8.07
CA ALA A 228 0.33 14.04 8.72
C ALA A 228 1.24 14.83 7.78
N ALA A 229 2.13 14.16 7.05
CA ALA A 229 3.00 14.80 6.05
C ALA A 229 2.18 15.51 4.96
N ILE A 230 1.11 14.89 4.45
CA ILE A 230 0.19 15.52 3.49
C ILE A 230 -0.56 16.69 4.14
N CYS A 231 -1.01 16.54 5.39
CA CYS A 231 -1.76 17.59 6.09
C CYS A 231 -0.98 18.90 6.24
N LEU A 232 0.35 18.80 6.44
CA LEU A 232 1.24 19.93 6.69
C LEU A 232 1.55 20.77 5.45
N VAL A 233 1.28 20.29 4.23
CA VAL A 233 1.50 21.09 3.02
C VAL A 233 0.34 22.03 2.73
N LYS A 234 0.60 23.10 1.97
CA LYS A 234 -0.41 24.10 1.61
C LYS A 234 -1.60 23.44 0.90
N GLY A 235 -2.80 23.59 1.45
CA GLY A 235 -4.03 22.97 0.94
C GLY A 235 -4.23 21.51 1.35
N GLY A 236 -3.23 20.87 1.96
CA GLY A 236 -3.26 19.48 2.40
C GLY A 236 -4.33 19.20 3.46
N HIS A 237 -4.57 20.14 4.38
CA HIS A 237 -5.60 20.00 5.40
C HIS A 237 -6.99 19.68 4.81
N GLN A 238 -7.42 20.41 3.77
CA GLN A 238 -8.73 20.17 3.14
C GLN A 238 -8.78 18.79 2.46
N ILE A 239 -7.67 18.36 1.87
CA ILE A 239 -7.56 17.07 1.22
C ILE A 239 -7.71 15.93 2.24
N ILE A 240 -7.06 16.05 3.40
CA ILE A 240 -7.21 15.09 4.50
C ILE A 240 -8.64 15.08 5.04
N LEU A 241 -9.27 16.24 5.23
CA LEU A 241 -10.68 16.28 5.65
C LEU A 241 -11.59 15.54 4.66
N CYS A 242 -11.43 15.78 3.36
CA CYS A 242 -12.20 15.08 2.31
C CYS A 242 -11.96 13.56 2.33
N ALA A 243 -10.71 13.12 2.57
CA ALA A 243 -10.40 11.70 2.69
C ALA A 243 -11.06 11.05 3.91
N PHE A 244 -11.16 11.78 5.03
CA PHE A 244 -11.85 11.30 6.22
C PHE A 244 -13.38 11.41 6.15
N ASP A 245 -13.93 12.30 5.31
CA ASP A 245 -15.34 12.28 4.95
C ASP A 245 -15.66 11.00 4.17
N ASN A 246 -14.82 10.62 3.19
CA ASN A 246 -14.91 9.32 2.51
C ASN A 246 -14.74 8.14 3.49
N PHE A 247 -13.77 8.22 4.40
CA PHE A 247 -13.55 7.20 5.42
C PHE A 247 -14.82 6.97 6.25
N LYS A 248 -15.45 8.05 6.72
CA LYS A 248 -16.70 7.99 7.49
C LYS A 248 -17.79 7.25 6.70
N GLU A 249 -18.00 7.57 5.44
CA GLU A 249 -19.02 6.93 4.60
C GLU A 249 -18.73 5.45 4.36
N VAL A 250 -17.49 5.11 4.03
CA VAL A 250 -17.08 3.75 3.66
C VAL A 250 -17.00 2.81 4.86
N VAL A 251 -16.54 3.31 6.01
CA VAL A 251 -16.42 2.56 7.28
C VAL A 251 -17.72 2.64 8.09
N GLN A 252 -18.66 3.51 7.69
CA GLN A 252 -19.92 3.78 8.37
C GLN A 252 -19.73 4.33 9.79
N GLU A 253 -18.81 5.28 9.94
CA GLU A 253 -18.60 5.95 11.22
C GLU A 253 -19.75 6.92 11.55
N PRO A 254 -20.15 7.04 12.84
CA PRO A 254 -21.19 8.00 13.23
C PRO A 254 -20.73 9.44 13.01
N ARG A 255 -19.45 9.72 13.26
CA ARG A 255 -18.80 11.02 13.06
C ARG A 255 -17.43 10.78 12.47
N ARG A 256 -16.94 11.77 11.71
CA ARG A 256 -15.58 11.76 11.19
C ARG A 256 -14.57 11.58 12.34
N PHE A 257 -13.55 10.75 12.12
CA PHE A 257 -12.49 10.42 13.07
C PHE A 257 -12.90 9.57 14.27
N HIS A 258 -14.12 9.02 14.29
CA HIS A 258 -14.60 8.27 15.45
C HIS A 258 -13.71 7.05 15.77
N THR A 259 -13.41 6.23 14.76
CA THR A 259 -12.54 5.04 14.89
C THR A 259 -11.12 5.44 15.27
N LEU A 260 -10.62 6.55 14.71
CA LEU A 260 -9.29 7.05 15.05
C LEU A 260 -9.21 7.43 16.53
N MET A 261 -10.21 8.16 17.04
CA MET A 261 -10.28 8.53 18.46
C MET A 261 -10.43 7.30 19.35
N ASP A 262 -11.21 6.30 18.93
CA ASP A 262 -11.35 5.04 19.67
C ASP A 262 -10.00 4.31 19.85
N TYR A 263 -9.14 4.33 18.82
CA TYR A 263 -7.78 3.79 18.92
C TYR A 263 -6.90 4.55 19.91
N PHE A 264 -7.03 5.87 20.00
CA PHE A 264 -6.27 6.67 20.96
C PHE A 264 -6.80 6.57 22.40
N MET A 265 -8.11 6.41 22.58
CA MET A 265 -8.73 6.34 23.91
C MET A 265 -8.52 4.98 24.57
N ASN A 266 -8.44 3.90 23.79
CA ASN A 266 -8.19 2.54 24.29
C ASN A 266 -6.69 2.17 24.25
N TYR A 267 -5.81 3.10 24.65
CA TYR A 267 -4.36 2.95 24.52
C TYR A 267 -3.77 1.77 25.32
N ASP A 268 -4.43 1.35 26.40
CA ASP A 268 -4.01 0.20 27.22
C ASP A 268 -4.10 -1.14 26.45
N ASN A 269 -5.03 -1.25 25.50
CA ASN A 269 -5.11 -2.39 24.56
C ASN A 269 -4.16 -2.22 23.36
N PHE A 270 -3.51 -1.07 23.26
CA PHE A 270 -2.82 -0.56 22.08
C PHE A 270 -1.35 -0.25 22.39
N HIS A 271 -0.65 -1.04 23.22
CA HIS A 271 0.74 -0.83 23.69
C HIS A 271 1.47 0.35 23.01
N ILE A 272 1.17 1.55 23.50
CA ILE A 272 1.64 2.81 22.91
C ILE A 272 3.05 3.04 23.44
N GLU A 273 4.06 2.53 22.73
CA GLU A 273 5.40 3.17 22.70
C GLU A 273 5.39 4.41 21.77
N PHE A 274 4.22 5.01 21.54
CA PHE A 274 3.94 5.93 20.43
C PHE A 274 3.36 7.30 20.85
N MET A 275 3.58 7.74 22.10
CA MET A 275 3.52 9.16 22.48
C MET A 275 4.81 9.54 23.17
#